data_AF-A0A7L3QXS0-F1
#
_entry.id   AF-A0A7L3QXS0-F1
#
_cell.length_a   1.000
_cell.length_b   1.000
_cell.length_c   1.000
_cell.angle_alpha   90.00
_cell.angle_beta   90.00
_cell.angle_gamma   90.00
#
_symmetry.space_group_name_H-M   'P 1'
#
loop_
_entity.id
_entity.type
_entity.pdbx_description
1 polymer ?
#
loop_
_entity_poly.entity_id
_entity_poly.type
_entity_poly.pdbx_seq_one_letter_code
_entity_poly.pdbx_strand_id
1 'polypeptide(L)' 'VPPRFHINLRAGGDVVLHVNPRLDEGGDVVRNSFLGGSWGQEERDLPCCSPFQHGRYFDVS' A
#
# COMPACT_ATOMS: atom_id res chain seq x y z
N VAL A 1 -12.97 2.62 12.35
CA VAL A 1 -12.56 1.94 11.10
C VAL A 1 -11.06 2.06 10.99
N PRO A 2 -10.30 0.98 10.70
CA PRO A 2 -8.85 1.08 10.64
C PRO A 2 -8.44 2.13 9.61
N PRO A 3 -7.55 3.07 9.97
CA PRO A 3 -7.15 4.15 9.07
C PRO A 3 -6.29 3.64 7.90
N ARG A 4 -5.68 2.46 8.07
CA ARG A 4 -4.70 1.88 7.16
C ARG A 4 -4.77 0.37 7.18
N PHE A 5 -4.37 -0.25 6.08
CA PHE A 5 -3.99 -1.66 6.02
C PHE A 5 -2.81 -1.79 5.05
N HIS A 6 -2.19 -2.97 5.01
CA HIS A 6 -1.14 -3.23 4.03
C HIS A 6 -1.17 -4.67 3.53
N ILE A 7 -0.68 -4.85 2.31
CA ILE A 7 -0.48 -6.13 1.65
C ILE A 7 1.02 -6.23 1.34
N ASN A 8 1.67 -7.30 1.83
CA ASN A 8 3.08 -7.55 1.62
C ASN A 8 3.27 -8.82 0.79
N LEU A 9 3.88 -8.70 -0.38
CA LEU A 9 4.49 -9.83 -1.08
C LEU A 9 5.94 -9.95 -0.61
N ARG A 10 6.27 -11.10 -0.03
CA ARG A 10 7.57 -11.34 0.60
C ARG A 10 8.37 -12.38 -0.16
N ALA A 11 9.68 -12.17 -0.22
CA ALA A 11 10.65 -13.14 -0.72
C ALA A 11 11.74 -13.30 0.35
N GLY A 12 11.60 -14.35 1.18
CA GLY A 12 12.47 -14.52 2.34
C GLY A 12 12.30 -13.40 3.36
N GLY A 13 13.40 -12.70 3.68
CA GLY A 13 13.41 -11.58 4.62
C GLY A 13 12.80 -10.30 4.05
N ASP A 14 12.85 -10.14 2.74
CA ASP A 14 12.49 -8.91 2.04
C ASP A 14 10.99 -8.80 1.74
N VAL A 15 10.52 -7.56 1.57
CA VAL A 15 9.20 -7.25 1.03
C VAL A 15 9.40 -6.72 -0.38
N VAL A 16 9.21 -7.58 -1.39
CA VAL A 16 9.40 -7.20 -2.79
C VAL A 16 8.31 -6.23 -3.26
N LEU A 17 7.10 -6.33 -2.69
CA LEU A 17 6.02 -5.38 -2.91
C LEU A 17 5.25 -5.14 -1.61
N HIS A 18 5.27 -3.90 -1.16
CA HIS A 18 4.45 -3.37 -0.09
C HIS A 18 3.38 -2.47 -0.70
N VAL A 19 2.11 -2.77 -0.46
CA VAL A 19 0.98 -1.91 -0.82
C VAL A 19 0.33 -1.44 0.46
N ASN A 20 0.31 -0.14 0.70
CA ASN A 20 -0.22 0.45 1.92
C ASN A 20 -1.24 1.57 1.59
N PRO A 21 -2.53 1.21 1.50
CA PRO A 21 -3.60 2.19 1.48
C PRO A 21 -3.69 2.94 2.81
N ARG A 22 -3.62 4.27 2.73
CA ARG A 22 -3.69 5.21 3.84
C ARG A 22 -4.94 6.08 3.66
N LEU A 23 -6.05 5.62 4.23
CA LEU A 23 -7.35 6.28 4.07
C LEU A 23 -7.44 7.60 4.85
N ASP A 24 -6.54 7.79 5.83
CA ASP A 24 -6.38 9.00 6.62
C ASP A 24 -5.50 10.07 5.93
N GLU A 25 -4.69 9.70 4.94
CA GLU A 25 -3.86 10.58 4.12
C GLU A 25 -4.53 10.87 2.76
N GLY A 26 -5.78 11.33 2.77
CA GLY A 26 -6.50 11.69 1.53
C GLY A 26 -6.89 10.50 0.64
N GLY A 27 -6.70 9.27 1.11
CA GLY A 27 -6.92 8.06 0.32
C GLY A 27 -5.68 7.59 -0.44
N ASP A 28 -4.49 8.11 -0.16
CA ASP A 28 -3.27 7.69 -0.83
C ASP A 28 -3.03 6.18 -0.75
N VAL A 29 -2.43 5.61 -1.80
CA VAL A 29 -1.92 4.25 -1.80
C VAL A 29 -0.43 4.31 -2.00
N VAL A 30 0.31 4.00 -0.94
CA VAL A 30 1.77 3.96 -1.00
C VAL A 30 2.19 2.59 -1.49
N ARG A 31 3.01 2.55 -2.56
CA ARG A 31 3.77 1.35 -2.91
C ARG A 31 5.24 1.54 -2.60
N ASN A 32 5.89 0.49 -2.12
CA ASN A 32 7.33 0.49 -1.87
C ASN A 32 7.87 -0.95 -1.88
N SER A 33 9.18 -1.09 -1.76
CA SER A 33 9.88 -2.36 -1.50
C SER A 33 10.78 -2.20 -0.28
N PHE A 34 10.88 -3.24 0.55
CA PHE A 34 11.82 -3.33 1.66
C PHE A 34 12.87 -4.37 1.30
N LEU A 35 14.05 -3.91 0.88
CA LEU A 35 15.13 -4.75 0.37
C LEU A 35 16.38 -4.53 1.21
N GLY A 36 17.01 -5.59 1.70
CA GLY A 36 18.29 -5.47 2.42
C GLY A 36 18.19 -4.68 3.73
N GLY A 37 17.02 -4.63 4.35
CA GLY A 37 16.80 -3.97 5.65
C GLY A 37 16.36 -2.50 5.57
N SER A 38 16.11 -1.96 4.38
CA SER A 38 15.65 -0.58 4.20
C SER A 38 14.48 -0.45 3.23
N TRP A 39 13.66 0.57 3.45
CA TRP A 39 12.62 0.99 2.52
C TRP A 39 13.22 1.78 1.36
N GLY A 40 12.74 1.50 0.16
CA GLY A 40 13.05 2.28 -1.04
C GLY A 40 12.25 3.59 -1.13
N GLN A 41 12.23 4.16 -2.33
CA GLN A 41 11.43 5.35 -2.63
C GLN A 41 9.94 5.00 -2.69
N GLU A 42 9.11 5.80 -2.01
CA GLU A 42 7.66 5.62 -2.06
C GLU A 42 7.10 6.04 -3.43
N GLU A 43 6.26 5.18 -4.00
CA GLU A 43 5.43 5.49 -5.16
C GLU A 43 4.00 5.78 -4.70
N ARG A 44 3.48 6.95 -5.09
CA ARG A 44 2.14 7.44 -4.69
C ARG A 44 1.22 7.75 -5.87
N ASP A 45 1.74 7.61 -7.10
CA ASP A 45 1.01 8.01 -8.30
C ASP A 45 -0.22 7.13 -8.51
N LEU A 46 -1.39 7.78 -8.45
CA LEU A 46 -2.70 7.20 -8.73
C LEU A 46 -3.34 7.94 -9.91
N PRO A 47 -3.93 7.24 -10.89
CA PRO A 47 -4.44 7.84 -12.12
C PRO A 47 -5.68 8.74 -11.95
N CYS A 48 -6.36 8.72 -10.79
CA CYS A 48 -7.52 9.57 -10.50
C CYS A 48 -7.70 9.68 -9.00
N CYS A 49 -7.93 8.51 -8.39
CA CYS A 49 -8.70 8.39 -7.17
C CYS A 49 -8.31 7.11 -6.44
N SER A 50 -8.37 7.13 -5.11
CA SER A 50 -8.16 5.92 -4.32
C SER A 50 -9.22 4.87 -4.63
N PRO A 51 -8.84 3.61 -4.89
CA PRO A 51 -9.81 2.52 -5.00
C PRO A 51 -10.38 2.09 -3.64
N PHE A 52 -9.82 2.60 -2.52
CA PHE A 52 -10.21 2.17 -1.18
C PHE A 52 -11.11 3.20 -0.50
N GLN A 53 -12.23 2.72 0.07
CA GLN A 53 -13.18 3.52 0.82
C GLN A 53 -13.60 2.80 2.09
N HIS A 54 -13.85 3.56 3.15
CA HIS A 54 -14.30 3.04 4.43
C HIS A 54 -15.62 2.25 4.26
N GLY A 55 -15.63 0.99 4.74
CA GLY A 55 -16.83 0.15 4.72
C GLY A 55 -17.24 -0.35 3.33
N ARG A 56 -16.45 -0.11 2.29
CA ARG A 56 -16.71 -0.59 0.93
C ARG A 56 -15.88 -1.83 0.63
N TYR A 57 -16.51 -2.83 0.03
CA TYR A 57 -15.86 -4.02 -0.48
C TYR A 57 -14.89 -3.68 -1.62
N PHE A 58 -13.76 -4.40 -1.70
CA PHE A 58 -12.78 -4.29 -2.78
C PHE A 58 -12.19 -5.68 -3.09
N ASP A 59 -11.75 -5.86 -4.34
CA ASP A 59 -10.96 -7.00 -4.79
C ASP A 59 -9.56 -6.55 -5.22
N VAL A 60 -8.58 -7.44 -5.10
CA VAL A 60 -7.20 -7.25 -5.57
C VAL A 60 -6.84 -8.44 -6.44
N SER A 61 -6.37 -8.18 -7.66
CA SER A 61 -6.02 -9.18 -8.68
C SER A 61 -4.59 -9.00 -9.17
#